data_AF-A0A7C7NQN7-F1
#
_entry.id   AF-A0A7C7NQN7-F1
#
_cell.length_a   1.000
_cell.length_b   1.000
_cell.length_c   1.000
_cell.angle_alpha   90.00
_cell.angle_beta   90.00
_cell.angle_gamma   90.00
#
_symmetry.space_group_name_H-M   'P 1'
#
loop_
_entity.id
_entity.type
_entity.pdbx_description
1 polymer ?
#
loop_
_entity_poly.entity_id
_entity_poly.type
_entity_poly.pdbx_seq_one_letter_code
_entity_poly.pdbx_strand_id
1 'polypeptide(L)'
;KFSTLHPRCGTAFIMIVLIVAILTFSIITPIILTIFPQLLEINTFLRRVILFLIRISLLPLIAGLSYEFLKFSAKFEKNTIMKIFIYPGLLMQKVTTKKPNKNQIEVAMTAVKRALQLETGK
;
A
#
# COMPACT_ATOMS: atom_id res chain seq x y z
N LYS A 1 14.93 -21.11 -4.52
CA LYS A 1 13.80 -21.72 -3.77
C LYS A 1 12.58 -20.82 -3.92
N PHE A 2 11.44 -21.33 -4.37
CA PHE A 2 10.23 -20.53 -4.64
C PHE A 2 9.55 -20.11 -3.32
N SER A 3 9.50 -18.82 -3.06
CA SER A 3 8.84 -18.22 -1.89
C SER A 3 7.46 -17.69 -2.28
N THR A 4 6.50 -17.72 -1.35
CA THR A 4 5.20 -17.06 -1.53
C THR A 4 5.27 -15.55 -1.20
N LEU A 5 6.38 -15.10 -0.62
CA LEU A 5 6.58 -13.74 -0.18
C LEU A 5 7.30 -12.92 -1.25
N HIS A 6 6.70 -11.79 -1.64
CA HIS A 6 7.27 -10.87 -2.61
C HIS A 6 7.23 -9.43 -2.07
N PRO A 7 8.36 -8.71 -2.01
CA PRO A 7 8.44 -7.37 -1.42
C PRO A 7 7.64 -6.31 -2.18
N ARG A 8 7.27 -6.58 -3.43
CA ARG A 8 6.52 -5.65 -4.31
C ARG A 8 5.06 -6.06 -4.53
N CYS A 9 4.51 -6.91 -3.67
CA CYS A 9 3.10 -7.34 -3.79
C CYS A 9 2.12 -6.20 -3.43
N GLY A 10 0.90 -6.24 -3.97
CA GLY A 10 -0.15 -5.26 -3.66
C GLY A 10 -0.52 -5.19 -2.18
N THR A 11 -0.42 -6.28 -1.43
CA THR A 11 -0.63 -6.28 0.03
C THR A 11 0.46 -5.50 0.77
N ALA A 12 1.70 -5.53 0.28
CA ALA A 12 2.78 -4.71 0.83
C ALA A 12 2.55 -3.22 0.50
N PHE A 13 2.03 -2.91 -0.69
CA PHE A 13 1.65 -1.54 -1.06
C PHE A 13 0.58 -0.97 -0.13
N ILE A 14 -0.49 -1.74 0.17
CA ILE A 14 -1.56 -1.30 1.09
C ILE A 14 -0.98 -0.98 2.48
N MET A 15 -0.05 -1.80 2.99
CA MET A 15 0.61 -1.53 4.27
C MET A 15 1.44 -0.25 4.25
N ILE A 16 2.16 0.02 3.15
CA ILE A 16 2.90 1.27 2.98
C ILE A 16 1.94 2.46 2.97
N VAL A 17 0.85 2.37 2.18
CA VAL A 17 -0.18 3.42 2.12
C VAL A 17 -0.77 3.72 3.48
N LEU A 18 -1.07 2.69 4.28
CA LEU A 18 -1.59 2.86 5.63
C LEU A 18 -0.60 3.63 6.53
N ILE A 19 0.67 3.23 6.54
CA ILE A 19 1.71 3.87 7.36
C ILE A 19 1.89 5.34 6.92
N VAL A 20 2.01 5.58 5.61
CA VAL A 20 2.14 6.92 5.05
C VAL A 20 0.91 7.76 5.42
N ALA A 21 -0.30 7.22 5.28
CA ALA A 21 -1.53 7.92 5.64
C ALA A 21 -1.58 8.32 7.13
N ILE A 22 -1.19 7.43 8.04
CA ILE A 22 -1.15 7.72 9.48
C ILE A 22 -0.16 8.86 9.75
N LEU A 23 1.05 8.79 9.20
CA LEU A 23 2.07 9.83 9.39
C LEU A 23 1.63 11.17 8.78
N THR A 24 1.13 11.15 7.54
CA THR A 24 0.65 12.33 6.84
C THR A 24 -0.50 12.99 7.60
N PHE A 25 -1.52 12.25 8.02
CA PHE A 25 -2.64 12.84 8.75
C PHE A 25 -2.28 13.25 10.18
N SER A 26 -1.38 12.52 10.85
CA SER A 26 -0.90 12.87 12.18
C SER A 26 -0.13 14.19 12.20
N ILE A 27 0.55 14.54 11.10
CA ILE A 27 1.32 15.78 10.98
C ILE A 27 0.45 16.91 10.41
N ILE A 28 -0.31 16.65 9.35
CA ILE A 28 -1.06 17.70 8.64
C ILE A 28 -2.28 18.19 9.44
N THR A 29 -2.99 17.30 10.15
CA THR A 29 -4.17 17.70 10.93
C THR A 29 -3.84 18.76 12.00
N PRO A 30 -2.83 18.59 12.88
CA PRO A 30 -2.50 19.63 13.85
C PRO A 30 -1.95 20.90 13.18
N ILE A 31 -1.16 20.78 12.10
CA ILE A 31 -0.65 21.95 11.36
C ILE A 31 -1.80 22.82 10.84
N ILE A 32 -2.83 22.21 10.25
CA ILE A 32 -4.01 22.94 9.75
C ILE A 32 -4.73 23.66 10.90
N LEU A 33 -4.89 23.01 12.04
CA LEU A 33 -5.56 23.61 13.21
C LEU A 33 -4.75 24.78 13.81
N THR A 34 -3.42 24.72 13.74
CA THR A 34 -2.55 25.82 14.17
C THR A 34 -2.57 26.99 13.20
N ILE A 35 -2.58 26.75 11.89
CA ILE A 35 -2.60 27.81 10.85
C ILE A 35 -3.96 28.49 10.78
N PHE A 36 -5.05 27.74 10.98
CA PHE A 36 -6.42 28.26 10.93
C PHE A 36 -7.10 28.10 12.30
N PRO A 37 -6.73 28.91 13.31
CA PRO A 37 -7.32 28.83 14.64
C PRO A 37 -8.83 29.12 14.62
N GLN A 38 -9.31 29.85 13.61
CA GLN A 38 -10.74 30.12 13.38
C GLN A 38 -11.57 28.83 13.19
N LEU A 39 -10.96 27.73 12.74
CA LEU A 39 -11.64 26.43 12.63
C LEU A 39 -12.00 25.82 14.00
N LEU A 40 -11.38 26.28 15.09
CA LEU A 40 -11.69 25.82 16.46
C LEU A 40 -12.98 26.45 17.00
N GLU A 41 -13.32 27.67 16.57
CA GLU A 41 -14.50 28.42 17.03
C GLU A 41 -15.78 28.09 16.26
N ILE A 42 -15.67 27.40 15.12
CA ILE A 42 -16.81 26.97 14.31
C ILE A 42 -17.51 25.76 14.95
N ASN A 43 -18.84 25.65 14.74
CA ASN A 43 -19.65 24.49 15.11
C ASN A 43 -18.94 23.16 14.84
N THR A 44 -18.96 22.28 15.85
CA THR A 44 -18.26 20.98 15.84
C THR A 44 -18.58 20.11 14.61
N PHE A 45 -19.82 20.20 14.10
CA PHE A 45 -20.24 19.48 12.90
C PHE A 45 -19.54 20.01 11.63
N LEU A 46 -19.57 21.31 11.40
CA LEU A 46 -18.93 21.95 10.24
C LEU A 46 -17.42 21.71 10.23
N ARG A 47 -16.76 21.81 11.39
CA ARG A 47 -15.33 21.51 11.54
C ARG A 47 -15.00 20.09 11.07
N ARG A 48 -15.81 19.10 11.44
CA ARG A 48 -15.59 17.70 11.05
C ARG A 48 -15.76 17.49 9.54
N VAL A 49 -16.75 18.12 8.94
CA VAL A 49 -16.99 18.06 7.49
C VAL A 49 -15.80 18.66 6.72
N ILE A 50 -15.32 19.84 7.12
CA ILE A 50 -14.18 20.50 6.49
C ILE A 50 -12.92 19.64 6.58
N LEU A 51 -12.59 19.13 7.76
CA LEU A 51 -11.42 18.25 7.94
C LEU A 51 -11.53 16.96 7.11
N PHE A 52 -12.74 16.41 6.97
CA PHE A 52 -12.96 15.23 6.13
C PHE A 52 -12.71 15.52 4.64
N LEU A 53 -13.20 16.66 4.13
CA LEU A 53 -12.94 17.09 2.75
C LEU A 53 -11.44 17.27 2.48
N ILE A 54 -10.71 17.86 3.44
CA ILE A 54 -9.26 17.99 3.34
C ILE A 54 -8.60 16.60 3.25
N ARG A 55 -9.01 15.64 4.09
CA ARG A 55 -8.48 14.27 4.03
C ARG A 55 -8.69 13.60 2.68
N ILE A 56 -9.87 13.77 2.08
CA ILE A 56 -10.17 13.26 0.73
C ILE A 56 -9.24 13.91 -0.30
N SER A 57 -9.08 15.23 -0.23
CA SER A 57 -8.19 15.96 -1.13
C SER A 57 -6.72 15.52 -1.01
N LEU A 58 -6.32 14.96 0.13
CA LEU A 58 -4.97 14.46 0.38
C LEU A 58 -4.73 13.03 -0.14
N LEU A 59 -5.77 12.30 -0.53
CA LEU A 59 -5.63 10.91 -1.00
C LEU A 59 -4.66 10.76 -2.20
N PRO A 60 -4.72 11.63 -3.25
CA PRO A 60 -3.77 11.55 -4.35
C PRO A 60 -2.32 11.76 -3.90
N LEU A 61 -2.08 12.67 -2.95
CA LEU A 61 -0.75 12.94 -2.40
C LEU A 61 -0.23 11.72 -1.64
N ILE A 62 -1.04 11.12 -0.78
CA ILE A 62 -0.70 9.91 -0.02
C ILE A 62 -0.39 8.76 -0.97
N ALA A 63 -1.20 8.58 -2.02
CA ALA A 63 -0.97 7.54 -3.03
C ALA A 63 0.36 7.75 -3.78
N GLY A 64 0.65 9.00 -4.18
CA GLY A 64 1.91 9.35 -4.84
C GLY A 64 3.14 9.11 -3.95
N LEU A 65 3.09 9.58 -2.69
CA LEU A 65 4.16 9.32 -1.71
C LEU A 65 4.36 7.81 -1.51
N SER A 66 3.27 7.06 -1.35
CA SER A 66 3.33 5.61 -1.14
C SER A 66 3.93 4.88 -2.33
N TYR A 67 3.63 5.32 -3.55
CA TYR A 67 4.23 4.77 -4.77
C TYR A 67 5.73 5.02 -4.84
N GLU A 68 6.18 6.25 -4.56
CA GLU A 68 7.60 6.56 -4.51
C GLU A 68 8.33 5.78 -3.40
N PHE A 69 7.72 5.63 -2.23
CA PHE A 69 8.25 4.77 -1.16
C PHE A 69 8.36 3.31 -1.60
N LEU A 70 7.35 2.76 -2.30
CA LEU A 70 7.40 1.40 -2.82
C LEU A 70 8.51 1.25 -3.87
N LYS A 71 8.65 2.21 -4.78
CA LYS A 71 9.70 2.22 -5.81
C LYS A 71 11.09 2.30 -5.17
N PHE A 72 11.26 3.17 -4.18
CA PHE A 72 12.50 3.30 -3.41
C PHE A 72 12.82 1.99 -2.66
N SER A 73 11.78 1.36 -2.10
CA SER A 73 11.89 0.08 -1.40
C SER A 73 12.44 -1.03 -2.27
N ALA A 74 11.96 -1.11 -3.51
CA ALA A 74 12.46 -2.06 -4.50
C ALA A 74 13.91 -1.76 -4.93
N LYS A 75 14.31 -0.47 -5.00
CA LYS A 75 15.68 -0.07 -5.36
C LYS A 75 16.70 -0.40 -4.26
N PHE A 76 16.30 -0.31 -2.99
CA PHE A 76 17.17 -0.50 -1.82
C PHE A 76 16.88 -1.79 -1.04
N GLU A 77 16.37 -2.83 -1.71
CA GLU A 77 15.97 -4.10 -1.08
C GLU A 77 17.11 -4.79 -0.28
N LYS A 78 18.37 -4.55 -0.67
CA LYS A 78 19.55 -5.09 0.03
C LYS A 78 19.85 -4.38 1.34
N ASN A 79 19.35 -3.16 1.56
CA ASN A 79 19.66 -2.35 2.72
C ASN A 79 18.84 -2.79 3.96
N THR A 80 19.49 -2.92 5.12
CA THR A 80 18.85 -3.44 6.35
C THR A 80 17.70 -2.58 6.83
N ILE A 81 17.82 -1.25 6.69
CA ILE A 81 16.75 -0.30 7.04
C ILE A 81 15.52 -0.56 6.17
N MET A 82 15.71 -0.77 4.86
CA MET A 82 14.58 -0.98 3.96
C MET A 82 13.87 -2.29 4.24
N LYS A 83 14.60 -3.34 4.67
CA LYS A 83 14.00 -4.61 5.09
C LYS A 83 13.05 -4.45 6.27
N ILE A 84 13.36 -3.56 7.22
CA ILE A 84 12.49 -3.29 8.37
C ILE A 84 11.18 -2.63 7.89
N PHE A 85 11.26 -1.67 6.97
CA PHE A 85 10.07 -1.03 6.39
C PHE A 85 9.21 -1.98 5.55
N ILE A 86 9.82 -2.95 4.85
CA ILE A 86 9.11 -3.96 4.04
C ILE A 86 8.51 -5.08 4.91
N TYR A 87 9.12 -5.36 6.06
CA TYR A 87 8.74 -6.45 6.97
C TYR A 87 7.24 -6.51 7.31
N PRO A 88 6.55 -5.41 7.68
CA PRO A 88 5.11 -5.45 7.95
C PRO A 88 4.29 -5.91 6.73
N GLY A 89 4.68 -5.51 5.52
CA GLY A 89 4.04 -5.98 4.28
C GLY A 89 4.23 -7.49 4.06
N LEU A 90 5.42 -8.03 4.38
CA LEU A 90 5.69 -9.46 4.30
C LEU A 90 4.96 -10.26 5.37
N LEU A 91 4.79 -9.69 6.57
CA LEU A 91 3.97 -10.31 7.62
C LEU A 91 2.53 -10.46 7.17
N MET A 92 1.97 -9.44 6.51
CA MET A 92 0.60 -9.53 5.98
C MET A 92 0.48 -10.68 4.96
N GLN A 93 1.48 -10.85 4.09
CA GLN A 93 1.53 -11.97 3.15
C GLN A 93 1.66 -13.33 3.83
N LYS A 94 2.31 -13.44 5.00
CA LYS A 94 2.34 -14.70 5.75
C LYS A 94 0.96 -15.11 6.25
N VAL A 95 0.06 -14.15 6.47
CA VAL A 95 -1.34 -14.42 6.86
C VAL A 95 -2.20 -14.76 5.64
N THR A 96 -1.99 -14.09 4.50
CA THR A 96 -2.85 -14.21 3.33
C THR A 96 -2.39 -15.24 2.29
N THR A 97 -1.11 -15.65 2.30
CA THR A 97 -0.55 -16.60 1.34
C THR A 97 -0.30 -17.98 1.96
N LYS A 98 -0.58 -19.03 1.19
CA LYS A 98 -0.25 -20.42 1.52
C LYS A 98 0.46 -21.08 0.34
N LYS A 99 1.23 -22.15 0.59
CA LYS A 99 1.82 -22.94 -0.49
C LYS A 99 0.70 -23.64 -1.28
N PRO A 100 0.73 -23.60 -2.63
CA PRO A 100 -0.29 -24.24 -3.45
C PRO A 100 -0.18 -25.76 -3.42
N ASN A 101 -1.32 -26.45 -3.56
CA ASN A 101 -1.36 -27.90 -3.70
C ASN A 101 -1.06 -28.33 -5.14
N LYS A 102 -0.70 -29.60 -5.37
CA LYS A 102 -0.38 -30.18 -6.69
C LYS A 102 -1.47 -29.90 -7.74
N ASN A 103 -2.73 -30.09 -7.38
CA ASN A 103 -3.86 -29.85 -8.31
C ASN A 103 -3.96 -28.38 -8.72
N GLN A 104 -3.68 -27.44 -7.80
CA GLN A 104 -3.67 -26.01 -8.12
C GLN A 104 -2.52 -25.66 -9.07
N ILE A 105 -1.36 -26.31 -8.91
CA ILE A 105 -0.21 -26.14 -9.80
C ILE A 105 -0.53 -26.67 -11.20
N GLU A 106 -1.20 -27.82 -11.31
CA GLU A 106 -1.62 -28.40 -12.59
C GLU A 106 -2.59 -27.48 -13.34
N VAL A 107 -3.63 -26.99 -12.66
CA VAL A 107 -4.58 -26.04 -13.23
C VAL A 107 -3.88 -24.75 -13.67
N ALA A 108 -2.97 -24.23 -12.84
CA ALA A 108 -2.20 -23.03 -13.17
C ALA A 108 -1.31 -23.23 -14.41
N MET A 109 -0.64 -24.37 -14.54
CA MET A 109 0.16 -24.70 -15.72
C MET A 109 -0.70 -24.78 -16.98
N THR A 110 -1.86 -25.44 -16.91
CA THR A 110 -2.79 -25.56 -18.03
C THR A 110 -3.32 -24.19 -18.46
N ALA A 111 -3.70 -23.35 -17.50
CA ALA A 111 -4.16 -21.98 -17.76
C ALA A 111 -3.08 -21.12 -18.44
N VAL A 112 -1.84 -21.13 -17.92
CA VAL A 112 -0.72 -20.36 -18.49
C VAL A 112 -0.36 -20.86 -19.90
N LYS A 113 -0.32 -22.18 -20.12
CA LYS A 113 -0.06 -22.73 -21.46
C LYS A 113 -1.14 -22.31 -22.46
N ARG A 114 -2.41 -22.31 -22.05
CA ARG A 114 -3.52 -21.90 -22.92
C ARG A 114 -3.45 -20.41 -23.25
N ALA A 115 -3.14 -19.56 -22.26
CA ALA A 115 -2.96 -18.12 -22.49
C ALA A 115 -1.85 -17.85 -23.51
N LEU A 116 -0.70 -18.52 -23.38
CA LEU A 116 0.42 -18.39 -24.31
C LEU A 116 0.07 -18.85 -25.74
N GLN A 117 -0.70 -19.95 -25.88
CA GLN A 117 -1.17 -20.41 -27.21
C GLN A 117 -2.00 -19.33 -27.92
N LEU A 118 -2.95 -18.73 -27.19
CA LEU A 118 -3.81 -17.66 -27.71
C LEU A 118 -3.00 -16.41 -28.09
N GLU A 119 -2.01 -16.01 -27.30
CA GLU A 119 -1.13 -14.88 -27.63
C GLU A 119 -0.23 -15.16 -28.83
N THR A 120 0.21 -16.40 -29.01
CA THR A 120 1.15 -16.78 -30.10
C THR A 120 0.41 -17.16 -31.40
N GLY A 121 -0.92 -17.05 -31.44
CA GLY A 121 -1.73 -17.27 -32.65
C GLY A 121 -1.72 -18.71 -33.18
N LYS A 122 -1.49 -19.71 -32.31
CA LYS A 122 -1.63 -21.15 -32.63
C LYS A 122 -2.78 -21.79 -31.88
#